data_AF-A0A3M1MDC9-F1
#
_entry.id   AF-A0A3M1MDC9-F1
#
_cell.length_a   1.000
_cell.length_b   1.000
_cell.length_c   1.000
_cell.angle_alpha   90.00
_cell.angle_beta   90.00
_cell.angle_gamma   90.00
#
_symmetry.space_group_name_H-M   'P 1'
#
loop_
_entity.id
_entity.type
_entity.pdbx_description
1 polymer ?
#
loop_
_entity_poly.entity_id
_entity_poly.type
_entity_poly.pdbx_seq_one_letter_code
_entity_poly.pdbx_strand_id
1 'polypeptide(L)'
;MHRIRLREPWTRVAALTPGGWAFQRKFNRPTGIDPTQRVLLQFTPLQASPATAPRVHLNDQAIALAADDAGVGWISHPITDQLALHNRLVLAVDPSPHRLSDRSAPTQPERLSDVWDVV
;
A
#
# COMPACT_ATOMS: atom_id res chain seq x y z
N MET A 1 27.86 -5.80 -8.19
CA MET A 1 26.43 -5.67 -7.83
C MET A 1 25.59 -6.02 -9.05
N HIS A 2 24.72 -7.03 -8.96
CA HIS A 2 23.82 -7.38 -10.06
C HIS A 2 22.47 -6.67 -9.88
N ARG A 3 22.00 -5.96 -10.92
CA ARG A 3 20.69 -5.30 -10.91
C ARG A 3 19.78 -5.99 -11.90
N ILE A 4 18.68 -6.56 -11.40
CA ILE A 4 17.67 -7.23 -12.23
C ILE A 4 16.41 -6.38 -12.20
N ARG A 5 15.99 -5.90 -13.37
CA ARG A 5 14.72 -5.18 -13.51
C ARG A 5 13.59 -6.19 -13.63
N LEU A 6 12.58 -6.05 -12.78
CA LEU A 6 11.36 -6.86 -12.89
C LEU A 6 10.65 -6.51 -14.21
N ARG A 7 10.37 -7.52 -15.02
CA ARG A 7 9.93 -7.36 -16.42
C ARG A 7 8.42 -7.24 -16.59
N GLU A 8 7.63 -7.99 -15.81
CA GLU A 8 6.17 -7.98 -15.93
C GLU A 8 5.60 -6.60 -15.58
N PRO A 9 4.57 -6.07 -16.26
CA PRO A 9 3.94 -4.83 -15.84
C PRO A 9 3.23 -4.99 -14.49
N TRP A 10 2.95 -3.86 -13.84
CA TRP A 10 2.01 -3.86 -12.71
C TRP A 10 0.60 -4.16 -13.21
N THR A 11 -0.10 -5.04 -12.51
CA THR A 11 -1.51 -5.37 -12.78
C THR A 11 -2.35 -4.88 -11.61
N ARG A 12 -3.44 -4.15 -11.89
CA ARG A 12 -4.39 -3.75 -10.85
C ARG A 12 -5.12 -4.99 -10.34
N VAL A 13 -5.23 -5.12 -9.02
CA VAL A 13 -5.95 -6.21 -8.35
C VAL A 13 -6.98 -5.65 -7.38
N ALA A 14 -7.82 -6.51 -6.82
CA ALA A 14 -8.73 -6.12 -5.75
C ALA A 14 -7.93 -5.56 -4.57
N ALA A 15 -8.40 -4.43 -4.03
CA ALA A 15 -7.82 -3.86 -2.83
C ALA A 15 -8.05 -4.79 -1.63
N LEU A 16 -7.15 -4.73 -0.65
CA LEU A 16 -7.28 -5.47 0.60
C LEU A 16 -8.40 -4.92 1.49
N THR A 17 -8.78 -3.65 1.27
CA THR A 17 -9.77 -2.91 2.05
C THR A 17 -10.70 -2.08 1.15
N PRO A 18 -11.96 -1.81 1.58
CA PRO A 18 -12.87 -0.93 0.86
C PRO A 18 -12.30 0.49 0.71
N GLY A 19 -12.38 1.05 -0.50
CA GLY A 19 -11.84 2.39 -0.81
C GLY A 19 -10.33 2.44 -1.03
N GLY A 20 -9.63 1.32 -0.89
CA GLY A 20 -8.21 1.19 -1.21
C GLY A 20 -7.95 0.89 -2.68
N TRP A 21 -6.67 0.77 -3.00
CA TRP A 21 -6.21 0.26 -4.28
C TRP A 21 -5.00 -0.64 -4.09
N ALA A 22 -4.86 -1.62 -4.98
CA ALA A 22 -3.73 -2.54 -4.98
C ALA A 22 -3.25 -2.82 -6.40
N PHE A 23 -1.93 -2.89 -6.54
CA PHE A 23 -1.24 -3.32 -7.75
C PHE A 23 -0.33 -4.48 -7.42
N GLN A 24 -0.24 -5.43 -8.34
CA GLN A 24 0.55 -6.64 -8.19
C GLN A 24 1.55 -6.78 -9.32
N ARG A 25 2.70 -7.36 -9.01
CA ARG A 25 3.68 -7.85 -9.98
C ARG A 25 4.20 -9.21 -9.53
N LYS A 26 4.32 -10.17 -10.45
CA LYS A 26 4.93 -11.48 -10.17
C LYS A 26 6.36 -11.51 -10.68
N PHE A 27 7.19 -12.32 -10.03
CA PHE A 27 8.55 -12.59 -10.48
C PHE A 27 9.09 -13.89 -9.88
N ASN A 28 10.02 -14.54 -10.58
CA ASN A 28 10.69 -15.73 -10.07
C ASN A 28 11.90 -15.35 -9.21
N ARG A 29 12.30 -16.24 -8.30
CA ARG A 29 13.58 -16.10 -7.58
C ARG A 29 14.72 -15.93 -8.59
N PRO A 30 15.57 -14.90 -8.46
CA PRO A 30 16.70 -14.78 -9.36
C PRO A 30 17.65 -15.98 -9.17
N THR A 31 18.17 -16.50 -10.28
CA THR A 31 19.06 -17.66 -10.32
C THR A 31 20.49 -17.25 -10.62
N GLY A 32 21.46 -18.11 -10.32
CA GLY A 32 22.88 -17.82 -10.54
C GLY A 32 23.46 -16.80 -9.56
N ILE A 33 22.83 -16.66 -8.39
CA ILE A 33 23.32 -15.83 -7.28
C ILE A 33 24.14 -16.74 -6.35
N ASP A 34 25.31 -16.27 -5.91
CA ASP A 34 26.12 -16.98 -4.92
C ASP A 34 25.36 -17.09 -3.58
N PRO A 35 25.42 -18.21 -2.84
CA PRO A 35 24.72 -18.37 -1.56
C PRO A 35 25.04 -17.31 -0.50
N THR A 36 26.20 -16.67 -0.57
CA THR A 36 26.62 -15.60 0.36
C THR A 36 26.07 -14.22 -0.02
N GLN A 37 25.55 -14.06 -1.23
CA GLN A 37 25.04 -12.79 -1.73
C GLN A 37 23.61 -12.54 -1.23
N ARG A 38 23.30 -11.25 -1.01
CA ARG A 38 21.98 -10.79 -0.57
C ARG A 38 21.20 -10.20 -1.74
N VAL A 39 19.88 -10.39 -1.71
CA VAL A 39 18.95 -9.79 -2.67
C VAL A 39 18.27 -8.60 -2.01
N LEU A 40 18.33 -7.45 -2.68
CA LEU A 40 17.66 -6.22 -2.26
C LEU A 40 16.55 -5.89 -3.26
N LEU A 41 15.37 -5.55 -2.74
CA LEU A 41 14.32 -4.90 -3.51
C LEU A 41 14.62 -3.39 -3.53
N GLN A 42 14.65 -2.81 -4.73
CA GLN A 42 14.84 -1.37 -4.91
C GLN A 42 13.65 -0.76 -5.64
N PHE A 43 13.10 0.32 -5.11
CA PHE A 43 12.01 1.08 -5.74
C PHE A 43 12.14 2.57 -5.44
N THR A 44 11.59 3.38 -6.34
CA THR A 44 11.46 4.82 -6.13
C THR A 44 10.30 5.06 -5.16
N PRO A 45 10.49 5.88 -4.11
CA PRO A 45 9.39 6.27 -3.23
C PRO A 45 8.30 6.98 -4.03
N LEU A 46 7.05 6.76 -3.64
CA LEU A 46 5.93 7.55 -4.12
C LEU A 46 5.76 8.76 -3.21
N GLN A 47 5.51 9.92 -3.81
CA GLN A 47 5.19 11.12 -3.06
C GLN A 47 3.76 10.98 -2.51
N ALA A 48 3.66 10.61 -1.23
CA ALA A 48 2.41 10.40 -0.54
C ALA A 48 2.56 10.80 0.93
N SER A 49 1.47 11.29 1.54
CA SER A 49 1.44 11.50 2.99
C SER A 49 1.61 10.16 3.71
N PRO A 50 2.25 10.09 4.88
CA PRO A 50 2.38 8.85 5.66
C PRO A 50 1.04 8.14 5.91
N ALA A 51 -0.06 8.89 6.05
CA ALA A 51 -1.41 8.34 6.28
C ALA A 51 -2.03 7.66 5.04
N THR A 52 -1.50 7.94 3.85
CA THR A 52 -1.93 7.37 2.57
C THR A 52 -0.78 6.66 1.84
N ALA A 53 0.34 6.46 2.53
CA ALA A 53 1.54 5.85 2.00
C ALA A 53 1.25 4.38 1.64
N PRO A 54 1.55 3.95 0.40
CA PRO A 54 1.36 2.57 0.03
C PRO A 54 2.29 1.65 0.81
N ARG A 55 1.79 0.48 1.21
CA ARG A 55 2.58 -0.59 1.79
C ARG A 55 3.05 -1.52 0.67
N VAL A 56 4.30 -1.95 0.78
CA VAL A 56 4.89 -2.98 -0.07
C VAL A 56 4.78 -4.30 0.64
N HIS A 57 4.14 -5.27 0.00
CA HIS A 57 4.03 -6.64 0.48
C HIS A 57 4.79 -7.57 -0.46
N LEU A 58 5.52 -8.52 0.11
CA LEU A 58 6.15 -9.63 -0.60
C LEU A 58 5.58 -10.93 -0.04
N ASN A 59 4.97 -11.75 -0.90
CA ASN A 59 4.38 -13.03 -0.53
C ASN A 59 3.46 -12.89 0.70
N ASP A 60 2.59 -11.87 0.67
CA ASP A 60 1.60 -11.52 1.69
C ASP A 60 2.13 -10.92 2.99
N GLN A 61 3.45 -10.83 3.14
CA GLN A 61 4.09 -10.14 4.25
C GLN A 61 4.38 -8.69 3.89
N ALA A 62 3.94 -7.74 4.73
CA ALA A 62 4.35 -6.34 4.61
C ALA A 62 5.86 -6.20 4.92
N ILE A 63 6.62 -5.61 3.99
CA ILE A 63 8.08 -5.47 4.10
C ILE A 63 8.54 -4.02 4.17
N ALA A 64 7.80 -3.07 3.59
CA ALA A 64 8.20 -1.66 3.57
C ALA A 64 7.02 -0.72 3.37
N LEU A 65 7.22 0.56 3.70
CA LEU A 65 6.40 1.66 3.19
C LEU A 65 7.01 2.17 1.87
N ALA A 66 6.16 2.48 0.90
CA ALA A 66 6.54 3.01 -0.40
C ALA A 66 6.49 4.55 -0.45
N ALA A 67 6.73 5.22 0.67
CA ALA A 67 6.71 6.67 0.76
C ALA A 67 7.98 7.19 1.45
N ASP A 68 8.39 8.37 1.03
CA ASP A 68 9.41 9.21 1.63
C ASP A 68 8.96 10.67 1.45
N ASP A 69 9.11 11.49 2.48
CA ASP A 69 8.71 12.91 2.49
C ASP A 69 9.41 13.70 1.38
N ALA A 70 10.62 13.29 1.01
CA ALA A 70 11.37 13.91 -0.08
C ALA A 70 10.97 13.40 -1.47
N GLY A 71 10.50 12.15 -1.59
CA GLY A 71 10.32 11.50 -2.89
C GLY A 71 11.61 11.37 -3.72
N VAL A 72 12.79 11.61 -3.12
CA VAL A 72 14.08 11.62 -3.82
C VAL A 72 14.92 10.41 -3.41
N GLY A 73 15.29 9.58 -4.39
CA GLY A 73 16.23 8.47 -4.19
C GLY A 73 15.61 7.09 -4.38
N TRP A 74 16.36 6.06 -3.99
CA TRP A 74 15.91 4.67 -4.03
C TRP A 74 15.73 4.15 -2.62
N ILE A 75 14.55 3.62 -2.31
CA ILE A 75 14.36 2.78 -1.13
C ILE A 75 14.92 1.41 -1.45
N SER A 76 15.74 0.87 -0.54
CA SER A 76 16.32 -0.48 -0.65
C SER A 76 15.90 -1.31 0.56
N HIS A 77 15.34 -2.49 0.32
CA HIS A 77 14.90 -3.41 1.37
C HIS A 77 15.47 -4.82 1.14
N PRO A 78 16.14 -5.46 2.11
CA PRO A 78 16.62 -6.82 1.96
C PRO A 78 15.45 -7.82 1.90
N ILE A 79 15.45 -8.69 0.89
CA ILE A 79 14.39 -9.68 0.68
C ILE A 79 14.89 -11.13 0.59
N THR A 80 16.20 -11.38 0.80
CA THR A 80 16.83 -12.69 0.58
C THR A 80 16.07 -13.85 1.22
N ASP A 81 15.66 -13.67 2.48
CA ASP A 81 15.09 -14.72 3.31
C ASP A 81 13.58 -14.92 3.07
N GLN A 82 12.94 -13.96 2.39
CA GLN A 82 11.51 -13.97 2.06
C GLN A 82 11.24 -14.51 0.64
N LEU A 83 12.29 -14.81 -0.14
CA LEU A 83 12.16 -15.26 -1.53
C LEU A 83 11.74 -16.72 -1.64
N ALA A 84 10.54 -16.95 -2.18
CA ALA A 84 10.09 -18.23 -2.70
C ALA A 84 10.52 -18.43 -4.16
N LEU A 85 10.27 -19.62 -4.74
CA LEU A 85 10.52 -19.87 -6.17
C LEU A 85 9.71 -18.91 -7.06
N HIS A 86 8.44 -18.70 -6.71
CA HIS A 86 7.53 -17.76 -7.34
C HIS A 86 7.12 -16.71 -6.31
N ASN A 87 7.33 -15.44 -6.63
CA ASN A 87 7.11 -14.34 -5.72
C ASN A 87 6.02 -13.41 -6.25
N ARG A 88 5.31 -12.82 -5.30
CA ARG A 88 4.26 -11.84 -5.53
C ARG A 88 4.59 -10.57 -4.77
N LEU A 89 4.82 -9.50 -5.52
CA LEU A 89 4.96 -8.15 -4.97
C LEU A 89 3.61 -7.44 -5.09
N VAL A 90 3.11 -6.89 -3.98
CA VAL A 90 1.89 -6.09 -3.96
C VAL A 90 2.20 -4.72 -3.40
N LEU A 91 1.73 -3.69 -4.09
CA LEU A 91 1.70 -2.32 -3.63
C LEU A 91 0.25 -1.99 -3.29
N ALA A 92 -0.06 -1.75 -2.02
CA ALA A 92 -1.43 -1.50 -1.57
C ALA A 92 -1.52 -0.22 -0.76
N VAL A 93 -2.52 0.61 -1.04
CA VAL A 93 -2.96 1.66 -0.12
C VAL A 93 -4.24 1.19 0.52
N ASP A 94 -4.18 1.04 1.84
CA ASP A 94 -5.38 0.99 2.66
C ASP A 94 -5.73 2.43 3.02
N PRO A 95 -6.98 2.88 2.79
CA PRO A 95 -7.41 4.16 3.32
C PRO A 95 -7.32 4.05 4.84
N SER A 96 -6.55 4.95 5.47
CA SER A 96 -6.56 5.06 6.93
C SER A 96 -8.02 5.08 7.43
N PRO A 97 -8.36 4.34 8.50
CA PRO A 97 -9.73 4.23 9.00
C PRO A 97 -10.35 5.57 9.50
N HIS A 98 -9.65 6.68 9.39
CA HIS A 98 -10.09 8.02 9.84
C HIS A 98 -11.23 8.66 9.05
N ARG A 99 -11.97 7.92 8.20
CA ARG A 99 -13.17 8.45 7.52
C ARG A 99 -14.43 7.58 7.63
N LEU A 100 -14.52 6.71 8.64
CA LEU A 100 -15.77 5.98 8.92
C LEU A 100 -16.40 6.31 10.29
N SER A 101 -15.81 7.22 11.07
CA SER A 101 -16.37 7.60 12.39
C SER A 101 -17.29 8.84 12.38
N ASP A 102 -17.62 9.42 11.21
CA ASP A 102 -18.43 10.65 11.16
C ASP A 102 -19.86 10.43 10.63
N ARG A 103 -20.44 9.25 10.91
CA ARG A 103 -21.88 8.99 10.77
C ARG A 103 -22.36 8.01 11.83
N SER A 104 -22.38 8.43 13.09
CA SER A 104 -23.23 7.83 14.12
C SER A 104 -23.41 8.80 15.28
N ALA A 105 -24.35 9.75 15.12
CA ALA A 105 -25.32 10.13 16.16
C ALA A 105 -26.29 11.19 15.61
N PRO A 106 -27.59 10.91 15.44
CA PRO A 106 -28.61 11.86 15.80
C PRO A 106 -29.01 11.54 17.25
N THR A 107 -28.31 12.13 18.22
CA THR A 107 -28.84 12.23 19.58
C THR A 107 -29.47 13.60 19.71
N GLN A 108 -30.81 13.57 19.72
CA GLN A 108 -31.72 14.42 20.49
C GLN A 108 -32.82 15.06 19.61
N PRO A 109 -34.10 14.82 19.91
CA PRO A 109 -35.19 15.61 19.34
C PRO A 109 -35.21 16.95 20.08
N GLU A 110 -34.57 17.97 19.50
CA GLU A 110 -34.90 19.34 19.88
C GLU A 110 -36.30 19.64 19.37
N ARG A 111 -37.24 19.81 20.31
CA ARG A 111 -38.49 20.51 20.10
C ARG A 111 -38.20 21.86 19.43
N LEU A 112 -38.52 21.97 18.15
CA LEU A 112 -38.85 23.26 17.55
C LEU A 112 -40.36 23.43 17.67
N SER A 113 -40.73 24.19 18.68
CA SER A 113 -42.03 24.81 18.83
C SER A 113 -42.42 25.54 17.55
N ASP A 114 -43.70 25.42 17.20
CA ASP A 114 -44.59 26.39 16.54
C ASP A 114 -43.95 27.52 15.72
N VAL A 115 -44.36 27.59 14.45
CA VAL A 115 -44.93 28.79 13.78
C VAL A 115 -44.82 28.56 12.27
N TRP A 116 -45.97 28.31 11.63
CA TRP A 116 -46.30 28.80 10.28
C TRP A 116 -47.82 28.92 10.20
N ASP A 117 -48.33 30.09 10.55
CA ASP A 117 -49.59 30.58 9.97
C ASP A 117 -49.28 31.08 8.56
N VAL A 118 -50.07 30.62 7.59
CA VAL A 118 -50.23 31.28 6.29
C VAL A 118 -51.73 31.35 6.01
N VAL A 119 -52.26 32.58 6.04
CA VAL A 119 -53.46 33.00 5.31
C VAL A 119 -52.97 33.72 4.07
#